data_AF-A0A9E4TTY1-F1
#
_entry.id   AF-A0A9E4TTY1-F1
#
_cell.length_a   1.000
_cell.length_b   1.000
_cell.length_c   1.000
_cell.angle_alpha   90.00
_cell.angle_beta   90.00
_cell.angle_gamma   90.00
#
_symmetry.space_group_name_H-M   'P 1'
#
loop_
_entity.id
_entity.type
_entity.pdbx_description
1 polymer ?
#
loop_
_entity_poly.entity_id
_entity_poly.type
_entity_poly.pdbx_seq_one_letter_code
_entity_poly.pdbx_strand_id
1 'polypeptide(L)'
;MERIDTKIIQVLIVVTAVACLFLANVVPNVISIWVLLPLIVIYARTIFAGKKGNKRQITAVVGFLIPVIPLMWFIHIQWYFDINGAATGSSTSALIFVVLPVYCFILGAIGYAIGYAVGKNEVTLNK
;
A
#
# COMPACT_ATOMS: atom_id res chain seq x y z
N MET A 1 -20.31 -12.97 -7.18
CA MET A 1 -19.09 -12.21 -6.82
C MET A 1 -17.97 -12.62 -7.75
N GLU A 2 -17.57 -11.71 -8.63
CA GLU A 2 -16.44 -11.87 -9.54
C GLU A 2 -15.17 -12.21 -8.74
N ARG A 3 -14.38 -13.20 -9.19
CA ARG A 3 -13.15 -13.61 -8.51
C ARG A 3 -12.21 -12.39 -8.51
N ILE A 4 -11.94 -11.80 -7.35
CA ILE A 4 -10.87 -10.79 -7.23
C ILE A 4 -9.56 -11.49 -7.65
N ASP A 5 -9.06 -11.12 -8.84
CA ASP A 5 -7.83 -11.69 -9.38
C ASP A 5 -6.64 -11.04 -8.67
N THR A 6 -5.84 -11.88 -8.00
CA THR A 6 -4.59 -11.45 -7.37
C THR A 6 -3.64 -10.74 -8.33
N LYS A 7 -3.74 -10.99 -9.65
CA LYS A 7 -3.00 -10.25 -10.67
C LYS A 7 -3.38 -8.77 -10.73
N ILE A 8 -4.66 -8.45 -10.62
CA ILE A 8 -5.14 -7.05 -10.60
C ILE A 8 -4.56 -6.34 -9.38
N ILE A 9 -4.60 -7.00 -8.21
CA ILE A 9 -4.00 -6.46 -6.98
C ILE A 9 -2.50 -6.22 -7.17
N GLN A 10 -1.78 -7.19 -7.74
CA GLN A 10 -0.35 -7.06 -8.03
C GLN A 10 -0.04 -5.90 -8.98
N VAL A 11 -0.79 -5.77 -10.07
CA VAL A 11 -0.65 -4.66 -11.02
C VAL A 11 -0.90 -3.32 -10.32
N LEU A 12 -1.96 -3.21 -9.52
CA LEU A 12 -2.26 -1.99 -8.75
C LEU A 12 -1.11 -1.60 -7.82
N ILE A 13 -0.50 -2.57 -7.13
CA ILE A 13 0.65 -2.34 -6.26
C ILE A 13 1.85 -1.85 -7.07
N VAL A 14 2.16 -2.50 -8.20
CA VAL A 14 3.30 -2.11 -9.05
C VAL A 14 3.09 -0.72 -9.64
N VAL A 15 1.90 -0.42 -10.16
CA VAL A 15 1.56 0.91 -10.69
C VAL A 15 1.69 1.97 -9.60
N THR A 16 1.20 1.69 -8.39
CA THR A 16 1.36 2.61 -7.25
C THR A 16 2.83 2.81 -6.90
N ALA A 17 3.64 1.75 -6.85
CA ALA A 17 5.06 1.86 -6.54
C ALA A 17 5.82 2.69 -7.59
N VAL A 18 5.55 2.46 -8.88
CA VAL A 18 6.14 3.24 -9.98
C VAL A 18 5.71 4.70 -9.93
N ALA A 19 4.41 4.97 -9.67
CA ALA A 19 3.89 6.32 -9.53
C ALA A 19 4.55 7.07 -8.36
N CYS A 20 4.74 6.42 -7.21
CA CYS A 20 5.45 7.00 -6.07
C CYS A 20 6.89 7.40 -6.42
N LEU A 21 7.64 6.54 -7.12
CA LEU A 21 9.01 6.85 -7.54
C LEU A 21 9.04 8.05 -8.50
N PHE A 22 8.10 8.10 -9.44
CA PHE A 22 8.00 9.19 -10.40
C PHE A 22 7.64 10.52 -9.71
N LEU A 23 6.61 10.51 -8.86
CA LEU A 23 6.12 11.70 -8.14
C LEU A 23 7.10 12.21 -7.07
N ALA A 24 7.97 11.36 -6.54
CA ALA A 24 9.03 11.80 -5.64
C ALA A 24 10.14 12.57 -6.37
N ASN A 25 10.21 12.46 -7.71
CA ASN A 25 11.22 13.10 -8.57
C ASN A 25 12.67 12.89 -8.09
N VAL A 26 12.98 11.66 -7.64
CA VAL A 26 14.31 11.27 -7.15
C VAL A 26 14.80 10.02 -7.85
N VAL A 27 16.12 9.94 -8.04
CA VAL A 27 16.77 8.70 -8.51
C VAL A 27 16.57 7.62 -7.45
N PRO A 28 16.10 6.40 -7.82
CA PRO A 28 15.88 5.31 -6.89
C PRO A 28 17.11 5.03 -6.03
N ASN A 29 16.93 5.02 -4.72
CA ASN A 29 17.99 4.79 -3.74
C ASN A 29 17.45 3.99 -2.54
N VAL A 30 18.26 3.84 -1.48
CA VAL A 30 17.89 3.08 -0.28
C VAL A 30 16.62 3.65 0.39
N ILE A 31 16.45 4.96 0.41
CA ILE A 31 15.23 5.60 0.94
C ILE A 31 14.03 5.27 0.07
N SER A 32 14.18 5.19 -1.25
CA SER A 32 13.09 4.76 -2.14
C SER A 32 12.63 3.33 -1.81
N ILE A 33 13.56 2.42 -1.48
CA ILE A 33 13.22 1.06 -1.03
C ILE A 33 12.47 1.10 0.30
N TRP A 34 12.91 1.94 1.24
CA TRP A 34 12.23 2.15 2.52
C TRP A 34 10.80 2.66 2.33
N VAL A 35 10.60 3.69 1.49
CA VAL A 35 9.28 4.26 1.18
C VAL A 35 8.36 3.20 0.58
N LEU A 36 8.88 2.36 -0.31
CA LEU A 36 8.11 1.30 -0.98
C LEU A 36 7.94 0.03 -0.15
N LEU A 37 8.58 -0.08 1.02
CA LEU A 37 8.57 -1.30 1.82
C LEU A 37 7.16 -1.83 2.15
N PRO A 38 6.15 -1.00 2.50
CA PRO A 38 4.79 -1.48 2.73
C PRO A 38 4.18 -2.16 1.49
N LEU A 39 4.46 -1.61 0.29
CA LEU A 39 4.00 -2.16 -0.99
C LEU A 39 4.73 -3.45 -1.34
N ILE A 40 6.04 -3.53 -1.07
CA ILE A 40 6.84 -4.74 -1.27
C ILE A 40 6.33 -5.89 -0.38
N VAL A 41 6.11 -5.61 0.91
CA VAL A 41 5.62 -6.60 1.88
C VAL A 41 4.23 -7.11 1.46
N ILE A 42 3.31 -6.22 1.13
CA ILE A 42 1.95 -6.64 0.77
C ILE A 42 1.91 -7.35 -0.59
N TYR A 43 2.76 -6.97 -1.55
CA TYR A 43 2.91 -7.68 -2.82
C TYR A 43 3.32 -9.14 -2.61
N ALA A 44 4.32 -9.39 -1.76
CA ALA A 44 4.75 -10.74 -1.41
C ALA A 44 3.58 -11.53 -0.78
N ARG A 45 2.81 -10.90 0.13
CA ARG A 45 1.62 -11.53 0.74
C ARG A 45 0.55 -11.88 -0.31
N THR A 46 0.33 -11.04 -1.31
CA THR A 46 -0.62 -11.30 -2.41
C THR A 46 -0.23 -12.54 -3.20
N ILE A 47 1.06 -12.75 -3.49
CA ILE A 47 1.55 -13.97 -4.17
C ILE A 47 1.22 -15.22 -3.34
N PHE A 48 1.51 -15.20 -2.04
CA PHE A 48 1.23 -16.34 -1.16
C PHE A 48 -0.27 -16.61 -1.01
N ALA A 49 -1.09 -15.57 -0.96
CA ALA A 49 -2.55 -15.69 -0.89
C ALA A 49 -3.13 -16.30 -2.17
N GLY A 50 -2.66 -15.85 -3.33
CA GLY A 50 -3.08 -16.35 -4.65
C GLY A 50 -2.73 -17.82 -4.87
N LYS A 51 -1.50 -18.24 -4.56
CA LYS A 51 -1.07 -19.65 -4.68
C LYS A 51 -1.92 -20.61 -3.85
N LYS A 52 -2.41 -20.17 -2.68
CA LYS A 52 -3.24 -20.98 -1.78
C LYS A 52 -4.74 -20.89 -2.07
N GLY A 53 -5.17 -20.01 -3.00
CA GLY A 53 -6.59 -19.75 -3.26
C GLY A 53 -7.38 -19.28 -2.03
N ASN A 54 -6.70 -18.71 -1.03
CA ASN A 54 -7.30 -18.42 0.27
C ASN A 54 -8.03 -17.06 0.22
N LYS A 55 -9.34 -17.10 -0.05
CA LYS A 55 -10.19 -15.91 -0.15
C LYS A 55 -10.04 -14.97 1.04
N ARG A 56 -9.99 -15.50 2.26
CA ARG A 56 -9.80 -14.72 3.49
C ARG A 56 -8.49 -13.93 3.49
N GLN A 57 -7.42 -14.51 2.97
CA GLN A 57 -6.12 -13.83 2.85
C GLN A 57 -6.16 -12.75 1.77
N ILE A 58 -6.90 -12.97 0.67
CA ILE A 58 -7.09 -11.97 -0.38
C ILE A 58 -7.89 -10.78 0.16
N THR A 59 -8.97 -11.00 0.91
CA THR A 59 -9.74 -9.93 1.56
C THR A 59 -8.88 -9.13 2.56
N ALA A 60 -7.99 -9.79 3.30
CA ALA A 60 -7.04 -9.12 4.18
C ALA A 60 -6.04 -8.24 3.41
N VAL A 61 -5.49 -8.73 2.30
CA VAL A 61 -4.62 -7.96 1.41
C VAL A 61 -5.34 -6.71 0.88
N VAL A 62 -6.58 -6.85 0.42
CA VAL A 62 -7.39 -5.71 -0.01
C VAL A 62 -7.59 -4.72 1.13
N GLY A 63 -7.92 -5.22 2.33
CA GLY A 63 -8.04 -4.40 3.54
C GLY A 63 -6.79 -3.58 3.87
N PHE A 64 -5.59 -4.13 3.68
CA PHE A 64 -4.33 -3.40 3.84
C PHE A 64 -4.18 -2.25 2.82
N LEU A 65 -4.56 -2.50 1.57
CA LEU A 65 -4.36 -1.54 0.48
C LEU A 65 -5.30 -0.35 0.53
N ILE A 66 -6.52 -0.53 1.07
CA ILE A 66 -7.54 0.52 1.17
C ILE A 66 -7.00 1.80 1.83
N PRO A 67 -6.35 1.78 3.01
CA PRO A 67 -5.76 2.98 3.58
C PRO A 67 -4.39 3.33 3.01
N VAL A 68 -3.61 2.34 2.57
CA VAL A 68 -2.21 2.55 2.18
C VAL A 68 -2.07 3.25 0.83
N ILE A 69 -2.84 2.84 -0.18
CA ILE A 69 -2.76 3.46 -1.52
C ILE A 69 -3.13 4.94 -1.47
N PRO A 70 -4.29 5.34 -0.89
CA PRO A 70 -4.65 6.76 -0.82
C PRO A 70 -3.63 7.58 -0.04
N LEU A 71 -3.09 7.07 1.07
CA LEU A 71 -2.08 7.79 1.85
C LEU A 71 -0.79 8.00 1.06
N MET A 72 -0.30 6.95 0.38
CA MET A 72 0.88 7.05 -0.48
C MET A 72 0.65 8.08 -1.58
N TRP A 73 -0.47 8.00 -2.30
CA TRP A 73 -0.80 8.95 -3.36
C TRP A 73 -0.96 10.37 -2.83
N PHE A 74 -1.65 10.56 -1.70
CA PHE A 74 -1.84 11.86 -1.09
C PHE A 74 -0.51 12.55 -0.79
N ILE A 75 0.41 11.88 -0.10
CA ILE A 75 1.71 12.47 0.24
C ILE A 75 2.55 12.76 -1.01
N HIS A 76 2.60 11.84 -1.98
CA HIS A 76 3.39 12.04 -3.19
C HIS A 76 2.82 13.13 -4.10
N ILE A 77 1.49 13.30 -4.16
CA ILE A 77 0.85 14.41 -4.88
C ILE A 77 1.17 15.74 -4.20
N GLN A 78 1.01 15.82 -2.87
CA GLN A 78 1.35 17.03 -2.12
C GLN A 78 2.81 17.42 -2.34
N TRP A 79 3.72 16.44 -2.32
CA TRP A 79 5.14 16.63 -2.59
C TRP A 79 5.41 17.11 -4.02
N TYR A 80 4.89 16.41 -5.03
CA TYR A 80 5.17 16.70 -6.44
C TYR A 80 4.71 18.09 -6.87
N PHE A 81 3.54 18.52 -6.40
CA PHE A 81 2.99 19.85 -6.70
C PHE A 81 3.38 20.91 -5.67
N ASP A 82 4.23 20.57 -4.70
CA ASP A 82 4.66 21.44 -3.60
C ASP A 82 3.49 22.18 -2.91
N ILE A 83 2.39 21.46 -2.69
CA ILE A 83 1.15 22.04 -2.16
C ILE A 83 1.41 22.53 -0.73
N ASN A 84 1.14 23.81 -0.46
CA ASN A 84 1.43 24.47 0.82
C ASN A 84 2.92 24.40 1.24
N GLY A 85 3.85 24.28 0.29
CA GLY A 85 5.27 24.15 0.60
C GLY A 85 5.63 22.75 1.15
N ALA A 86 4.91 21.70 0.77
CA ALA A 86 5.18 20.34 1.26
C ALA A 86 6.60 19.84 0.95
N ALA A 87 7.23 20.30 -0.13
CA ALA A 87 8.60 19.99 -0.49
C ALA A 87 9.59 21.07 -0.04
N THR A 88 9.22 22.35 -0.16
CA THR A 88 10.15 23.49 0.01
C THR A 88 9.98 24.29 1.31
N GLY A 89 8.85 24.14 2.00
CA GLY A 89 8.46 24.95 3.14
C GLY A 89 9.22 24.66 4.45
N SER A 90 10.06 23.62 4.49
CA SER A 90 10.92 23.31 5.63
C SER A 90 12.17 22.55 5.21
N SER A 91 13.30 22.79 5.87
CA SER A 91 14.53 22.02 5.71
C SER A 91 14.39 20.55 6.13
N THR A 92 13.32 20.20 6.86
CA THR A 92 13.01 18.83 7.27
C THR A 92 11.82 18.23 6.52
N SER A 93 11.36 18.86 5.43
CA SER A 93 10.19 18.41 4.65
C SER A 93 10.30 16.94 4.23
N ALA A 94 11.49 16.52 3.77
CA ALA A 94 11.75 15.15 3.33
C ALA A 94 11.61 14.08 4.43
N LEU A 95 11.58 14.48 5.72
CA LEU A 95 11.40 13.56 6.84
C LEU A 95 10.06 12.82 6.76
N ILE A 96 9.06 13.39 6.06
CA ILE A 96 7.77 12.72 5.81
C ILE A 96 7.97 11.34 5.16
N PHE A 97 8.94 11.18 4.26
CA PHE A 97 9.23 9.90 3.60
C PHE A 97 9.92 8.88 4.51
N VAL A 98 10.55 9.34 5.59
CA VAL A 98 11.12 8.46 6.61
C VAL A 98 9.99 7.88 7.47
N VAL A 99 9.00 8.69 7.84
CA VAL A 99 7.89 8.25 8.72
C VAL A 99 6.72 7.62 7.96
N LEU A 100 6.54 7.94 6.68
CA LEU A 100 5.42 7.46 5.85
C LEU A 100 5.27 5.93 5.87
N PRO A 101 6.34 5.12 5.70
CA PRO A 101 6.21 3.66 5.77
C PRO A 101 5.65 3.17 7.10
N VAL A 102 6.02 3.83 8.22
CA VAL A 102 5.53 3.47 9.55
C VAL A 102 4.01 3.68 9.63
N TYR A 103 3.51 4.84 9.17
CA TYR A 103 2.08 5.11 9.10
C TYR A 103 1.34 4.13 8.18
N CYS A 104 1.92 3.83 7.02
CA CYS A 104 1.36 2.84 6.09
C CYS A 104 1.30 1.44 6.71
N PHE A 105 2.31 1.02 7.46
CA PHE A 105 2.27 -0.27 8.17
C PHE A 105 1.22 -0.29 9.28
N ILE A 106 1.10 0.79 10.07
CA ILE A 106 0.10 0.86 11.15
C ILE A 106 -1.31 0.79 10.58
N LEU A 107 -1.64 1.69 9.65
CA LEU A 107 -2.98 1.75 9.05
C LEU A 107 -3.26 0.51 8.20
N GLY A 108 -2.26 0.06 7.44
CA GLY A 108 -2.35 -1.16 6.64
C GLY A 108 -2.57 -2.39 7.51
N ALA A 109 -1.89 -2.52 8.66
CA ALA A 109 -2.09 -3.65 9.58
C ALA A 109 -3.51 -3.66 10.17
N ILE A 110 -4.06 -2.49 10.53
CA ILE A 110 -5.44 -2.34 10.98
C ILE A 110 -6.41 -2.79 9.87
N GLY A 111 -6.25 -2.25 8.66
CA GLY A 111 -7.07 -2.62 7.51
C GLY A 111 -6.97 -4.11 7.15
N TYR A 112 -5.77 -4.68 7.25
CA TYR A 112 -5.52 -6.09 7.05
C TYR A 112 -6.26 -6.96 8.07
N ALA A 113 -6.20 -6.59 9.36
CA ALA A 113 -6.89 -7.31 10.43
C ALA A 113 -8.42 -7.29 10.21
N ILE A 114 -8.97 -6.14 9.83
CA ILE A 114 -10.40 -5.99 9.50
C ILE A 114 -10.75 -6.88 8.29
N GLY A 115 -10.00 -6.78 7.20
CA GLY A 115 -10.25 -7.59 5.99
C GLY A 115 -10.13 -9.10 6.28
N TYR A 116 -9.20 -9.50 7.16
CA TYR A 116 -9.05 -10.88 7.58
C TYR A 116 -10.22 -11.37 8.45
N ALA A 117 -10.81 -10.51 9.29
CA ALA A 117 -11.99 -10.81 10.07
C ALA A 117 -13.23 -10.95 9.16
N VAL A 118 -13.45 -10.00 8.25
CA VAL A 118 -14.57 -10.02 7.29
C VAL A 118 -14.48 -11.26 6.39
N GLY A 119 -13.31 -11.54 5.82
CA GLY A 119 -13.12 -12.72 4.96
C GLY A 119 -13.30 -14.06 5.68
N LYS A 120 -13.27 -14.10 7.03
CA LYS A 120 -13.62 -15.32 7.80
C LYS A 120 -15.11 -15.61 7.67
N ASN A 121 -15.93 -14.57 7.84
CA ASN A 121 -17.39 -14.68 7.88
C ASN A 121 -17.96 -15.08 6.49
N GLU A 122 -17.35 -14.58 5.41
CA GLU A 122 -17.73 -14.96 4.05
C GLU A 122 -17.44 -16.43 3.72
N VAL A 123 -16.39 -17.02 4.29
CA VAL A 123 -16.05 -18.43 4.10
C VAL A 123 -16.98 -19.33 4.91
N THR A 124 -17.43 -18.91 6.08
CA THR A 124 -18.35 -19.70 6.92
C THR A 124 -19.79 -19.70 6.40
N LEU A 125 -20.24 -18.63 5.73
CA LEU A 125 -21.60 -18.52 5.19
C LEU A 125 -21.80 -19.26 3.85
N ASN A 126 -20.72 -19.63 3.16
CA ASN A 126 -20.76 -20.32 1.85
C ASN A 126 -20.43 -21.83 1.96
N LYS A 127 -20.45 -22.39 3.17
CA LYS A 127 -20.39 -23.83 3.43
C LYS A 127 -21.78 -24.34 3.72
#